data_AF-A0A088C8S1-F1
#
_entry.id   AF-A0A088C8S1-F1
#
_cell.length_a   1.000
_cell.length_b   1.000
_cell.length_c   1.000
_cell.angle_alpha   90.00
_cell.angle_beta   90.00
_cell.angle_gamma   90.00
#
_symmetry.space_group_name_H-M   'P 1'
#
loop_
_entity.id
_entity.type
_entity.pdbx_description
1 polymer ?
#
loop_
_entity_poly.entity_id
_entity_poly.type
_entity_poly.pdbx_seq_one_letter_code
_entity_poly.pdbx_strand_id
1 'polypeptide(L)' 'LVLGGDHSISYPVVRAVSEKLGGPVDILHLDAHPDIYDSFEGNTYSHASSFARIMEGGYARRLLQVG' A
#
# COMPACT_ATOMS: atom_id res chain seq x y z
N LEU A 1 -9.66 11.99 0.38
CA LEU A 1 -8.79 12.09 1.57
C LEU A 1 -9.32 11.11 2.61
N VAL A 2 -8.50 10.18 3.05
CA VAL A 2 -8.86 9.18 4.07
C VAL A 2 -8.10 9.54 5.34
N LEU A 3 -8.77 9.52 6.50
CA LEU A 3 -8.13 9.66 7.81
C LEU A 3 -7.93 8.27 8.40
N GLY A 4 -6.76 8.07 9.01
CA GLY A 4 -6.22 6.74 9.31
C GLY A 4 -6.97 5.91 10.35
N GLY A 5 -6.73 4.61 10.28
CA GLY A 5 -6.42 3.74 11.42
C GLY A 5 -4.91 3.44 11.36
N ASP A 6 -4.52 2.17 11.47
CA ASP A 6 -3.14 1.76 11.12
C ASP A 6 -2.90 1.70 9.60
N HIS A 7 -1.67 1.40 9.18
CA HIS A 7 -1.26 1.48 7.78
C HIS A 7 -1.87 0.42 6.85
N SER A 8 -2.55 -0.59 7.39
CA SER A 8 -3.22 -1.63 6.59
C SER A 8 -4.26 -1.06 5.62
N ILE A 9 -4.89 0.08 5.99
CA ILE A 9 -5.93 0.70 5.18
C ILE A 9 -5.42 1.25 3.85
N SER A 10 -4.12 1.47 3.69
CA SER A 10 -3.54 1.99 2.45
C SER A 10 -3.79 1.05 1.28
N TYR A 11 -3.74 -0.27 1.52
CA TYR A 11 -3.99 -1.27 0.47
C TYR A 11 -5.39 -1.13 -0.18
N PRO A 12 -6.51 -1.26 0.55
CA PRO A 12 -7.83 -1.15 -0.06
C PRO A 12 -8.11 0.24 -0.64
N VAL A 13 -7.52 1.31 -0.09
CA VAL A 13 -7.68 2.68 -0.62
C VAL A 13 -6.98 2.82 -1.98
N VAL A 14 -5.72 2.41 -2.08
CA VAL A 14 -4.95 2.49 -3.34
C VAL A 14 -5.59 1.60 -4.41
N ARG A 15 -6.00 0.38 -4.05
CA ARG A 15 -6.74 -0.51 -4.96
C ARG A 15 -7.97 0.19 -5.55
N ALA A 16 -8.82 0.76 -4.70
CA ALA A 16 -10.06 1.41 -5.14
C ALA A 16 -9.80 2.61 -6.06
N VAL A 17 -8.76 3.40 -5.78
CA VAL A 17 -8.35 4.52 -6.64
C VAL A 17 -7.87 4.01 -7.99
N SER A 18 -6.98 3.02 -8.01
CA SER A 18 -6.46 2.43 -9.25
C SER A 18 -7.58 1.84 -10.12
N GLU A 19 -8.47 1.06 -9.52
CA GLU A 19 -9.62 0.45 -10.21
C GLU A 19 -10.55 1.51 -10.79
N LYS A 20 -10.86 2.56 -10.01
CA LYS A 20 -11.80 3.60 -10.44
C LYS A 20 -11.23 4.48 -11.56
N LEU A 21 -9.92 4.73 -11.54
CA LEU A 21 -9.22 5.49 -12.58
C LEU A 21 -8.82 4.64 -13.79
N GLY A 22 -8.90 3.31 -13.68
CA GLY A 22 -8.62 2.38 -14.77
C GLY A 22 -7.13 2.15 -15.04
N GLY A 23 -6.26 2.33 -14.05
CA GLY A 23 -4.82 2.12 -14.22
C GLY A 23 -3.98 2.31 -12.96
N PRO A 24 -2.67 2.00 -13.00
CA PRO A 24 -1.78 2.15 -11.86
C PRO A 24 -1.44 3.62 -11.58
N VAL A 25 -1.07 3.91 -10.33
CA VAL A 25 -0.61 5.23 -9.88
C VAL A 25 0.87 5.22 -9.49
N ASP A 26 1.49 6.39 -9.36
CA ASP A 26 2.80 6.52 -8.71
C ASP A 26 2.57 6.96 -7.26
N ILE A 27 3.27 6.34 -6.30
CA ILE A 27 3.10 6.57 -4.86
C ILE A 27 4.37 7.16 -4.26
N LEU A 28 4.21 8.29 -3.56
CA LEU A 28 5.16 8.78 -2.58
C LEU A 28 4.72 8.29 -1.20
N HIS A 29 5.54 7.45 -0.59
CA HIS A 29 5.30 6.84 0.71
C HIS A 29 6.31 7.42 1.72
N LEU A 30 5.79 8.14 2.71
CA LEU A 30 6.58 8.76 3.78
C LEU A 30 6.38 7.98 5.07
N ASP A 31 7.35 7.15 5.43
CA ASP A 31 7.27 6.30 6.61
C ASP A 31 8.67 5.82 7.01
N ALA A 32 8.87 5.56 8.29
CA ALA A 32 10.08 4.94 8.82
C ALA A 32 10.19 3.45 8.43
N HIS A 33 9.08 2.83 8.04
CA HIS A 33 9.01 1.41 7.72
C HIS A 33 8.62 1.21 6.26
N PRO A 34 9.15 0.14 5.62
CA PRO A 34 8.85 -0.12 4.23
C PRO A 34 7.45 -0.74 4.02
N ASP A 35 6.86 -1.33 5.06
CA ASP A 35 5.54 -1.98 5.04
C ASP A 35 5.33 -2.97 3.88
N ILE A 36 6.40 -3.71 3.55
CA ILE A 36 6.50 -4.59 2.38
C ILE A 36 6.71 -6.08 2.73
N TYR A 37 6.47 -6.49 3.97
CA TYR A 37 6.52 -7.91 4.30
C TYR A 37 5.47 -8.68 3.51
N ASP A 38 5.82 -9.85 2.98
CA ASP A 38 4.87 -10.74 2.30
C ASP A 38 3.71 -11.12 3.24
N SER A 39 4.00 -11.56 4.47
CA SER A 39 2.99 -11.75 5.51
C SER A 39 3.64 -11.59 6.88
N PHE A 40 3.38 -10.45 7.52
CA PHE A 40 3.94 -10.18 8.85
C PHE A 40 3.19 -10.97 9.92
N GLU A 41 3.89 -11.85 10.63
CA GLU A 41 3.33 -12.74 11.66
C GLU A 41 2.12 -13.57 11.18
N GLY A 42 2.10 -13.92 9.89
CA GLY A 42 1.01 -14.68 9.28
C GLY A 42 -0.22 -13.86 8.92
N ASN A 43 -0.22 -12.54 9.17
CA ASN A 43 -1.29 -11.64 8.77
C ASN A 43 -0.94 -10.91 7.46
N THR A 44 -1.57 -11.33 6.35
CA THR A 44 -1.38 -10.72 5.02
C THR A 44 -1.94 -9.29 4.91
N TYR A 45 -2.84 -8.89 5.83
CA TYR A 45 -3.38 -7.54 5.96
C TYR A 45 -2.75 -6.74 7.10
N SER A 46 -1.59 -7.19 7.62
CA SER A 46 -0.82 -6.43 8.61
C SER A 46 -0.49 -5.03 8.08
N HIS A 47 -0.41 -4.06 8.98
CA HIS A 47 0.07 -2.72 8.66
C HIS A 47 1.46 -2.73 7.98
N ALA A 48 2.29 -3.71 8.32
CA ALA A 48 3.66 -3.90 7.83
C ALA A 48 3.73 -4.66 6.50
N SER A 49 2.58 -4.97 5.90
CA SER A 49 2.44 -5.74 4.66
C SER A 49 1.60 -5.03 3.60
N SER A 50 1.11 -3.82 3.89
CA SER A 50 0.15 -3.13 3.03
C SER A 50 0.73 -2.79 1.65
N PHE A 51 2.01 -2.41 1.56
CA PHE A 51 2.66 -2.09 0.29
C PHE A 51 3.05 -3.33 -0.52
N ALA A 52 3.27 -4.48 0.11
CA ALA A 52 3.39 -5.75 -0.61
C ALA A 52 2.09 -6.03 -1.39
N ARG A 53 0.92 -5.90 -0.74
CA ARG A 53 -0.39 -6.08 -1.39
C ARG A 53 -0.64 -5.08 -2.51
N ILE A 54 -0.19 -3.84 -2.34
CA ILE A 54 -0.32 -2.80 -3.38
C ILE A 54 0.47 -3.17 -4.63
N MET A 55 1.71 -3.64 -4.47
CA MET A 55 2.58 -3.97 -5.60
C MET A 55 2.18 -5.27 -6.29
N GLU A 56 1.78 -6.30 -5.54
CA GLU A 56 1.30 -7.58 -6.08
C GLU A 56 0.07 -7.42 -6.97
N GLY A 57 -0.86 -6.54 -6.58
CA GLY A 57 -2.05 -6.26 -7.38
C GLY A 57 -1.83 -5.31 -8.55
N GLY A 58 -0.60 -4.83 -8.76
CA GLY A 58 -0.27 -3.95 -9.88
C GLY A 58 -0.91 -2.57 -9.81
N TYR A 59 -1.32 -2.12 -8.61
CA TYR A 59 -2.01 -0.84 -8.44
C TYR A 59 -1.05 0.35 -8.47
N ALA A 60 0.25 0.11 -8.27
CA ALA A 60 1.28 1.13 -8.32
C ALA A 60 2.36 0.78 -9.35
N ARG A 61 2.82 1.79 -10.10
CA ARG A 61 3.93 1.67 -11.03
C ARG A 61 5.25 2.06 -10.38
N ARG A 62 5.27 3.19 -9.67
CA ARG A 62 6.42 3.64 -8.88
C ARG A 62 6.02 3.69 -7.41
N LEU A 63 6.90 3.18 -6.55
CA LEU A 63 6.81 3.31 -5.10
C LEU A 63 8.11 3.96 -4.61
N LEU A 64 8.01 5.22 -4.16
CA LEU A 64 9.15 5.97 -3.62
C LEU A 64 8.97 6.06 -2.11
N GLN A 65 9.84 5.40 -1.37
CA GLN A 65 9.82 5.37 0.09
C GLN A 65 10.89 6.31 0.64
N VAL A 66 10.51 7.20 1.55
CA VAL A 66 11.40 8.22 2.11
C VAL A 66 11.08 8.42 3.59
N GLY A 67 12.14 8.46 4.40
CA GLY A 67 12.05 8.62 5.85
C GLY A 67 12.15 7.30 6.57
#